data_AF-A0A2E2WM73-F1
#
_entry.id   AF-A0A2E2WM73-F1
#
_cell.length_a   1.000
_cell.length_b   1.000
_cell.length_c   1.000
_cell.angle_alpha   90.00
_cell.angle_beta   90.00
_cell.angle_gamma   90.00
#
_symmetry.space_group_name_H-M   'P 1'
#
loop_
_entity.id
_entity.type
_entity.pdbx_description
1 polymer ?
#
loop_
_entity_poly.entity_id
_entity_poly.type
_entity_poly.pdbx_seq_one_letter_code
_entity_poly.pdbx_strand_id
1 'polypeptide(L)'
;MDSNKQKALTAALSQIEKQFGKGSVMRMGDANVIKDIEAISTGSLSLDIALGIGGLPRGRIVEIYGPESSGKTTLTLQVIAECQKMGGTAAFVDAEHA
;
A
#
# COMPACT_ATOMS: atom_id res chain seq x y z
N MET A 1 -23.34 -25.68 -0.95
CA MET A 1 -22.27 -26.06 -1.90
C MET A 1 -22.20 -27.57 -1.96
N ASP A 2 -22.07 -28.17 -3.15
CA ASP A 2 -21.87 -29.63 -3.27
C ASP A 2 -20.59 -30.06 -2.54
N SER A 3 -20.68 -31.14 -1.74
CA SER A 3 -19.54 -31.71 -1.01
C SER A 3 -18.34 -32.03 -1.92
N ASN A 4 -18.61 -32.47 -3.15
CA ASN A 4 -17.55 -32.72 -4.15
C ASN A 4 -16.85 -31.44 -4.60
N LYS A 5 -17.59 -30.34 -4.76
CA LYS A 5 -17.00 -29.02 -5.11
C LYS A 5 -16.11 -28.52 -3.98
N GLN A 6 -16.51 -28.73 -2.72
CA GLN A 6 -15.71 -28.31 -1.57
C GLN A 6 -14.40 -29.10 -1.45
N LYS A 7 -14.43 -30.43 -1.66
CA LYS A 7 -13.21 -31.26 -1.69
C LYS A 7 -12.25 -30.86 -2.82
N ALA A 8 -12.77 -30.68 -4.03
CA ALA A 8 -11.97 -30.26 -5.17
C ALA A 8 -11.34 -28.88 -4.95
N LEU A 9 -12.10 -27.94 -4.38
CA LEU A 9 -11.61 -26.61 -4.02
C LEU A 9 -10.47 -26.68 -3.00
N THR A 10 -10.62 -27.45 -1.91
CA THR A 10 -9.56 -27.60 -0.89
C THR A 10 -8.30 -28.23 -1.46
N ALA A 11 -8.43 -29.24 -2.33
CA ALA A 11 -7.28 -29.86 -3.00
C ALA A 11 -6.53 -28.88 -3.91
N ALA A 12 -7.26 -28.09 -4.71
CA ALA A 12 -6.68 -27.08 -5.59
C ALA A 12 -5.94 -25.98 -4.80
N LEU A 13 -6.55 -25.48 -3.72
CA LEU A 13 -5.92 -24.48 -2.84
C LEU A 13 -4.61 -25.02 -2.22
N SER A 14 -4.61 -26.26 -1.73
CA SER A 14 -3.41 -26.90 -1.18
C SER A 14 -2.31 -27.10 -2.23
N GLN A 15 -2.69 -27.42 -3.47
CA GLN A 15 -1.74 -27.57 -4.58
C GLN A 15 -1.07 -26.24 -4.93
N ILE A 16 -1.83 -25.14 -4.99
CA ILE A 16 -1.30 -23.79 -5.23
C ILE A 16 -0.30 -23.41 -4.12
N GLU A 17 -0.67 -23.62 -2.85
CA GLU A 17 0.19 -23.28 -1.72
C GLU A 17 1.49 -24.10 -1.71
N LYS A 18 1.44 -25.39 -2.09
CA LYS A 18 2.63 -26.23 -2.20
C LYS A 18 3.57 -25.79 -3.32
N GLN A 19 3.04 -25.30 -4.44
CA GLN A 19 3.83 -24.90 -5.60
C GLN A 19 4.44 -23.50 -5.45
N PHE A 20 3.68 -22.55 -4.90
CA PHE A 20 4.04 -21.13 -4.89
C PHE A 20 4.35 -20.57 -3.49
N GLY A 21 4.24 -21.40 -2.46
CA GLY A 21 4.51 -21.04 -1.07
C GLY A 21 3.27 -20.61 -0.30
N LYS A 22 3.43 -20.49 1.03
CA LYS A 22 2.38 -20.07 1.96
C LYS A 22 1.87 -18.68 1.60
N GLY A 23 0.55 -18.49 1.63
CA GLY A 23 -0.09 -17.21 1.33
C GLY A 23 -0.20 -16.87 -0.16
N SER A 24 0.15 -17.79 -1.06
CA SER A 24 -0.08 -17.63 -2.51
C SER A 24 -1.56 -17.63 -2.90
N VAL A 25 -2.42 -18.23 -2.07
CA VAL A 25 -3.88 -18.16 -2.18
C VAL A 25 -4.51 -18.23 -0.79
N MET A 26 -5.55 -17.43 -0.57
CA MET A 26 -6.25 -17.33 0.71
C MET A 26 -7.66 -16.78 0.48
N ARG A 27 -8.50 -16.79 1.52
CA ARG A 27 -9.79 -16.09 1.44
C ARG A 27 -9.58 -14.62 1.75
N MET A 28 -10.24 -13.75 0.99
CA MET A 28 -10.16 -12.30 1.18
C MET A 28 -10.58 -11.84 2.59
N GLY A 29 -11.47 -12.58 3.27
CA GLY A 29 -11.92 -12.27 4.63
C GLY A 29 -11.05 -12.83 5.75
N ASP A 30 -9.96 -13.55 5.44
CA ASP A 30 -9.06 -14.05 6.48
C ASP A 30 -8.26 -12.88 7.08
N ALA A 31 -8.80 -12.33 8.18
CA ALA A 31 -8.29 -11.14 8.89
C ALA A 31 -6.82 -11.23 9.33
N ASN A 32 -6.25 -12.44 9.36
CA ASN A 32 -4.85 -12.66 9.71
C ASN A 32 -3.87 -12.25 8.59
N VAL A 33 -4.34 -12.02 7.35
CA VAL A 33 -3.45 -11.74 6.22
C VAL A 33 -3.61 -10.34 5.63
N ILE A 34 -4.82 -9.78 5.64
CA ILE A 34 -5.03 -8.38 5.25
C ILE A 34 -4.84 -7.52 6.50
N LYS A 35 -3.61 -7.07 6.74
CA LYS A 35 -3.36 -5.97 7.67
C LYS A 35 -4.07 -4.71 7.15
N ASP A 36 -4.55 -3.87 8.06
CA ASP A 36 -5.03 -2.53 7.73
C ASP A 36 -4.01 -1.82 6.82
N ILE A 37 -4.52 -1.05 5.86
CA ILE A 37 -3.66 -0.33 4.92
C ILE A 37 -2.87 0.70 5.73
N GLU A 38 -1.58 0.42 5.96
CA GLU A 38 -0.68 1.37 6.59
C GLU A 38 -0.58 2.64 5.74
N ALA A 39 -0.58 3.81 6.38
CA ALA A 39 -0.44 5.10 5.73
C ALA A 39 0.78 5.89 6.25
N ILE A 40 1.36 6.72 5.41
CA ILE A 40 2.40 7.69 5.75
C ILE A 40 1.78 9.08 5.67
N SER A 41 1.90 9.88 6.74
CA SER A 41 1.38 11.26 6.76
C SER A 41 1.95 12.07 5.60
N THR A 42 1.13 12.94 5.04
CA THR A 42 1.54 13.89 4.00
C THR A 42 2.34 15.09 4.56
N GLY A 43 2.45 15.21 5.89
CA GLY A 43 2.94 16.41 6.57
C GLY A 43 1.88 17.53 6.62
N SER A 44 0.69 17.32 6.06
CA SER A 44 -0.45 18.23 6.09
C SER A 44 -1.66 17.56 6.75
N LEU A 45 -2.01 18.01 7.96
CA LEU A 45 -3.12 17.45 8.73
C LEU A 45 -4.45 17.50 7.95
N SER A 46 -4.72 18.59 7.22
CA SER A 46 -5.95 18.72 6.45
C SER A 46 -6.03 17.73 5.30
N LEU A 47 -4.90 17.44 4.64
CA LEU A 47 -4.83 16.48 3.55
C LEU A 47 -4.96 15.04 4.08
N ASP A 48 -4.31 14.73 5.20
CA ASP A 48 -4.41 13.41 5.83
C ASP A 48 -5.85 13.07 6.24
N ILE A 49 -6.59 14.06 6.77
CA ILE A 49 -8.01 13.94 7.07
C ILE A 49 -8.82 13.74 5.79
N ALA A 50 -8.55 14.54 4.74
CA ALA A 50 -9.27 14.45 3.48
C ALA A 50 -9.09 13.09 2.78
N LEU A 51 -7.93 12.46 2.94
CA LEU A 51 -7.64 11.11 2.42
C LEU A 51 -8.37 10.00 3.20
N GLY A 52 -8.89 10.29 4.40
CA GLY A 52 -9.71 9.38 5.20
C GLY A 52 -8.98 8.21 5.86
N ILE A 53 -7.75 7.92 5.43
CA ILE A 53 -6.88 6.87 5.99
C ILE A 53 -5.67 7.42 6.75
N GLY A 54 -5.60 8.75 6.91
CA GLY A 54 -4.52 9.41 7.66
C GLY A 54 -3.22 9.62 6.89
N GLY A 55 -3.23 9.53 5.56
CA GLY A 55 -2.05 9.79 4.72
C GLY A 55 -2.03 9.00 3.41
N LEU A 56 -0.84 8.87 2.82
CA LEU A 56 -0.62 8.09 1.59
C LEU A 56 -0.49 6.59 1.90
N PRO A 57 -1.19 5.70 1.17
CA PRO A 57 -1.19 4.27 1.44
C PRO A 57 0.14 3.59 1.05
N ARG A 58 0.71 2.79 1.95
CA ARG A 58 1.92 2.01 1.69
C ARG A 58 1.64 0.86 0.72
N GLY A 59 2.64 0.52 -0.10
CA GLY A 59 2.54 -0.56 -1.09
C GLY A 59 1.63 -0.23 -2.27
N ARG A 60 1.32 1.05 -2.50
CA ARG A 60 0.49 1.55 -3.60
C ARG A 60 1.20 2.65 -4.36
N ILE A 61 0.72 2.93 -5.56
CA ILE A 61 1.18 4.05 -6.39
C ILE A 61 0.26 5.23 -6.13
N VAL A 62 0.85 6.41 -5.94
CA VAL A 62 0.15 7.69 -5.76
C VAL A 62 0.68 8.67 -6.81
N GLU A 63 -0.21 9.41 -7.45
CA GLU A 63 0.12 10.47 -8.40
C GLU A 63 -0.24 11.83 -7.80
N ILE A 64 0.71 12.76 -7.82
CA ILE A 64 0.51 14.16 -7.43
C ILE A 64 0.81 15.03 -8.66
N TYR A 65 -0.23 15.63 -9.24
CA TYR A 65 -0.10 16.50 -10.40
C TYR A 65 -0.63 17.90 -10.10
N GLY A 66 -0.22 18.87 -10.91
CA GLY A 66 -0.65 20.26 -10.77
C GLY A 66 0.27 21.25 -11.48
N PRO A 67 -0.10 22.55 -11.50
CA PRO A 67 0.64 23.60 -12.20
C PRO A 67 2.11 23.71 -11.77
N GLU A 68 2.91 24.42 -12.57
CA GLU A 68 4.25 24.81 -12.16
C GLU A 68 4.21 25.60 -10.84
N SER A 69 5.22 25.40 -9.97
CA SER A 69 5.30 26.06 -8.67
C SER A 69 4.13 25.80 -7.71
N SER A 70 3.29 24.79 -7.96
CA SER A 70 2.18 24.41 -7.07
C SER A 70 2.61 23.67 -5.79
N GLY A 71 3.91 23.37 -5.65
CA GLY A 71 4.45 22.68 -4.47
C GLY A 71 4.44 21.15 -4.55
N LYS A 72 4.34 20.55 -5.74
CA LYS A 72 4.39 19.07 -5.93
C LYS A 72 5.62 18.45 -5.25
N THR A 73 6.81 18.92 -5.61
CA THR A 73 8.08 18.45 -5.04
C THR A 73 8.15 18.74 -3.54
N THR A 74 7.67 19.91 -3.10
CA THR A 74 7.60 20.27 -1.68
C THR A 74 6.75 19.28 -0.89
N LEU A 75 5.55 18.94 -1.37
CA LEU A 75 4.66 17.97 -0.74
C LEU A 75 5.31 16.58 -0.70
N THR A 76 5.93 16.13 -1.79
CA THR A 76 6.66 14.86 -1.84
C THR A 76 7.80 14.82 -0.81
N LEU A 77 8.55 15.92 -0.67
CA LEU A 77 9.62 16.01 0.33
C LEU A 77 9.10 16.03 1.76
N GLN A 78 7.91 16.60 2.02
CA GLN A 78 7.26 16.52 3.34
C GLN A 78 6.84 15.09 3.67
N VAL A 79 6.24 14.36 2.72
CA VAL A 79 5.93 12.93 2.89
C VAL A 79 7.20 12.13 3.19
N ILE A 80 8.31 12.43 2.50
CA ILE A 80 9.61 11.80 2.75
C ILE A 80 10.09 12.09 4.17
N ALA A 81 9.97 13.34 4.63
CA ALA A 81 10.34 13.73 5.99
C ALA A 81 9.50 12.97 7.04
N GLU A 82 8.19 12.81 6.84
CA GLU A 82 7.33 12.02 7.72
C GLU A 82 7.71 10.53 7.72
N CYS A 83 8.03 9.96 6.55
CA CYS A 83 8.57 8.60 6.46
C CYS A 83 9.87 8.45 7.26
N GLN A 84 10.80 9.40 7.15
CA GLN A 84 12.07 9.40 7.87
C GLN A 84 11.87 9.56 9.39
N LYS A 85 10.94 10.42 9.83
CA LYS A 85 10.59 10.57 11.25
C LYS A 85 10.11 9.26 11.88
N MET A 86 9.42 8.43 11.11
CA MET A 86 8.99 7.08 11.52
C MET A 86 10.11 6.02 11.44
N GLY A 87 11.34 6.43 11.12
CA GLY A 87 12.49 5.53 10.94
C GLY A 87 12.54 4.82 9.58
N GLY A 88 11.73 5.25 8.61
CA GLY A 88 11.74 4.72 7.25
C GLY A 88 12.84 5.31 6.38
N THR A 89 13.16 4.61 5.30
CA THR A 89 14.10 5.07 4.27
C THR A 89 13.33 5.45 3.01
N ALA A 90 13.67 6.59 2.42
CA ALA A 90 13.11 7.05 1.16
C ALA A 90 14.19 7.15 0.08
N ALA A 91 13.78 6.99 -1.17
CA ALA A 91 14.58 7.30 -2.35
C ALA A 91 13.86 8.39 -3.14
N PHE A 92 14.62 9.38 -3.60
CA PHE A 92 14.11 10.44 -4.47
C PHE A 92 14.83 10.32 -5.82
N VAL A 93 14.06 10.12 -6.89
CA VAL A 93 14.58 10.06 -8.25
C VAL A 93 14.27 11.39 -8.91
N ASP A 94 15.26 12.29 -8.91
CA ASP A 94 15.14 13.58 -9.55
C ASP A 94 15.33 13.45 -11.08
N ALA A 95 14.22 13.28 -11.79
CA ALA A 95 14.21 13.31 -13.25
C ALA A 95 14.17 14.75 -13.81
N GLU A 96 13.72 15.73 -13.01
CA GLU A 96 13.57 17.13 -13.43
C GLU A 96 14.90 17.90 -13.35
N HIS A 97 15.92 17.35 -12.65
CA HIS A 97 17.25 17.94 -12.47
C HIS A 97 17.18 19.37 -11.91
N ALA A 98 16.32 19.59 -10.90
CA ALA A 98 15.90 20.91 -10.43
C ALA A 98 16.12 21.11 -8.93
#